data_AF-V7ANI3-F1
#
_entry.id   AF-V7ANI3-F1
#
_cell.length_a   1.000
_cell.length_b   1.000
_cell.length_c   1.000
_cell.angle_alpha   90.00
_cell.angle_beta   90.00
_cell.angle_gamma   90.00
#
_symmetry.space_group_name_H-M   'P 1'
#
loop_
_entity.id
_entity.type
_entity.pdbx_description
1 polymer ?
#
loop_
_entity_poly.entity_id
_entity_poly.type
_entity_poly.pdbx_seq_one_letter_code
_entity_poly.pdbx_strand_id
1 'polypeptide(L)'
;MKQHFYTSKLASNCTPRNLPFERNKHINNMANWSPENAKRAYLQALEMAKRDKEPDVAEFISALAAGNNAQLMVVAGAGVDSSATLALAAAAHQTGGRVICVCCEQIETRPLRKDLGVYADRVEFVVGDVRSFLLGDYKGADFVLVDCHISNAREAFLAAFKGASKNGAVVVGYNVKHRASRWRQLRASFLPIGEGLLMAKIDPNVKGNHRVVQRRSRWIVQVDNCTGEEHIFRVTSPHKKVQIEV
;
A
#
# COMPACT_ATOMS: atom_id res chain seq x y z
N MET A 1 -7.90 -16.44 37.07
CA MET A 1 -7.86 -15.04 36.60
C MET A 1 -9.14 -14.76 35.83
N LYS A 2 -10.08 -14.02 36.44
CA LYS A 2 -11.35 -13.64 35.82
C LYS A 2 -11.18 -12.26 35.18
N GLN A 3 -11.49 -12.15 33.88
CA GLN A 3 -11.65 -10.87 33.19
C GLN A 3 -12.94 -10.22 33.68
N HIS A 4 -12.83 -9.02 34.25
CA HIS A 4 -13.97 -8.16 34.54
C HIS A 4 -14.13 -7.15 33.40
N PHE A 5 -15.22 -7.28 32.65
CA PHE A 5 -15.76 -6.20 31.85
C PHE A 5 -16.34 -5.13 32.79
N TYR A 6 -15.85 -3.90 32.69
CA TYR A 6 -16.51 -2.74 33.28
C TYR A 6 -17.03 -1.84 32.16
N THR A 7 -18.35 -1.82 32.03
CA THR A 7 -19.10 -0.72 31.41
C THR A 7 -19.20 0.41 32.44
N SER A 8 -18.74 1.62 32.12
CA SER A 8 -19.07 2.82 32.89
C SER A 8 -19.54 3.96 31.99
N LYS A 9 -20.53 4.66 32.54
CA LYS A 9 -21.39 5.69 31.95
C LYS A 9 -20.62 6.96 31.57
N LEU A 10 -21.19 7.64 30.57
CA LEU A 10 -21.00 9.04 30.21
C LEU A 10 -20.76 9.95 31.43
N ALA A 11 -19.69 10.74 31.37
CA ALA A 11 -19.56 11.99 32.10
C ALA A 11 -19.02 13.07 31.14
N SER A 12 -19.90 14.02 30.89
CA SER A 12 -19.72 15.30 30.25
C SER A 12 -18.62 16.15 30.89
N ASN A 13 -17.79 16.80 30.05
CA ASN A 13 -17.21 18.14 30.18
C ASN A 13 -15.73 18.18 29.77
N CYS A 14 -15.48 18.37 28.47
CA CYS A 14 -14.23 18.94 27.97
C CYS A 14 -14.56 19.95 26.87
N THR A 15 -14.58 21.23 27.23
CA THR A 15 -14.60 22.34 26.26
C THR A 15 -13.26 22.40 25.53
N PRO A 16 -13.22 22.36 24.19
CA PRO A 16 -11.97 22.50 23.46
C PRO A 16 -11.47 23.95 23.51
N ARG A 17 -10.25 24.14 24.01
CA ARG A 17 -9.50 25.39 23.85
C ARG A 17 -9.11 25.53 22.37
N ASN A 18 -9.74 26.49 21.69
CA ASN A 18 -9.40 26.89 20.33
C ASN A 18 -7.98 27.48 20.30
N LEU A 19 -7.02 26.72 19.77
CA LEU A 19 -5.77 27.29 19.24
C LEU A 19 -5.96 27.49 17.74
N PRO A 20 -5.69 28.70 17.19
CA PRO A 20 -5.87 28.96 15.78
C PRO A 20 -4.79 28.23 14.98
N PHE A 21 -5.17 27.12 14.34
CA PHE A 21 -4.37 26.46 13.32
C PHE A 21 -4.45 27.32 12.05
N GLU A 22 -3.46 28.19 11.84
CA GLU A 22 -3.30 28.91 10.58
C GLU A 22 -3.22 27.90 9.42
N ARG A 23 -4.28 27.87 8.62
CA ARG A 23 -4.37 27.08 7.40
C ARG A 23 -3.38 27.64 6.38
N ASN A 24 -2.19 27.05 6.30
CA ASN A 24 -1.36 27.12 5.11
C ASN A 24 -2.11 26.46 3.94
N LYS A 25 -2.81 27.31 3.18
CA LYS A 25 -3.66 26.99 2.04
C LYS A 25 -2.82 26.68 0.80
N HIS A 26 -2.05 25.58 0.83
CA HIS A 26 -1.39 25.01 -0.36
C HIS A 26 -1.12 23.49 -0.18
N ILE A 27 -2.15 22.70 0.12
CA ILE A 27 -2.12 21.24 -0.01
C ILE A 27 -2.95 20.89 -1.25
N ASN A 28 -2.32 20.95 -2.43
CA ASN A 28 -2.97 20.53 -3.67
C ASN A 28 -3.12 19.00 -3.69
N ASN A 29 -4.38 18.55 -3.68
CA ASN A 29 -4.90 17.20 -3.98
C ASN A 29 -3.99 16.01 -3.61
N MET A 30 -4.07 15.59 -2.34
CA MET A 30 -3.88 14.18 -2.02
C MET A 30 -5.04 13.41 -2.68
N ALA A 31 -4.76 12.28 -3.35
CA ALA A 31 -5.79 11.29 -3.62
C ALA A 31 -6.51 11.02 -2.28
N ASN A 32 -7.81 11.31 -2.21
CA ASN A 32 -8.56 11.28 -0.95
C ASN A 32 -8.58 9.85 -0.43
N TRP A 33 -7.75 9.58 0.59
CA TRP A 33 -7.78 8.32 1.30
C TRP A 33 -9.19 8.07 1.84
N SER A 34 -9.73 6.87 1.60
CA SER A 34 -11.05 6.44 2.07
C SER A 34 -10.89 5.44 3.21
N PRO A 35 -11.07 5.86 4.48
CA PRO A 35 -11.04 4.95 5.63
C PRO A 35 -12.12 3.86 5.53
N GLU A 36 -13.26 4.18 4.94
CA GLU A 36 -14.38 3.25 4.79
C GLU A 36 -14.04 2.14 3.79
N ASN A 37 -13.48 2.49 2.62
CA ASN A 37 -13.04 1.47 1.64
C ASN A 37 -11.93 0.61 2.23
N ALA A 38 -10.97 1.23 2.93
CA ALA A 38 -9.88 0.52 3.58
C ALA A 38 -10.41 -0.51 4.60
N LYS A 39 -11.31 -0.10 5.48
CA LYS A 39 -11.93 -0.96 6.49
C LYS A 39 -12.72 -2.10 5.87
N ARG A 40 -13.57 -1.83 4.87
CA ARG A 40 -14.38 -2.86 4.22
C ARG A 40 -13.52 -3.88 3.49
N ALA A 41 -12.52 -3.42 2.76
CA ALA A 41 -11.61 -4.30 2.03
C ALA A 41 -10.76 -5.17 2.96
N TYR A 42 -10.34 -4.61 4.11
CA TYR A 42 -9.67 -5.36 5.17
C TYR A 42 -10.54 -6.52 5.69
N LEU A 43 -11.78 -6.22 6.09
CA LEU A 43 -12.71 -7.22 6.63
C LEU A 43 -13.07 -8.28 5.58
N GLN A 44 -13.26 -7.86 4.33
CA GLN A 44 -13.55 -8.76 3.23
C GLN A 44 -12.38 -9.70 2.93
N ALA A 45 -11.15 -9.19 2.95
CA ALA A 45 -9.95 -10.02 2.75
C ALA A 45 -9.79 -11.05 3.87
N LEU A 46 -10.08 -10.65 5.12
CA LEU A 46 -10.05 -11.56 6.28
C LEU A 46 -11.06 -12.71 6.11
N GLU A 47 -12.28 -12.40 5.67
CA GLU A 47 -13.31 -13.42 5.38
C GLU A 47 -12.88 -14.36 4.24
N MET A 48 -12.34 -13.80 3.16
CA MET A 48 -11.87 -14.57 1.99
C MET A 48 -10.70 -15.49 2.31
N ALA A 49 -9.83 -15.09 3.24
CA ALA A 49 -8.71 -15.91 3.66
C ALA A 49 -9.16 -17.22 4.36
N LYS A 50 -10.39 -17.28 4.87
CA LYS A 50 -10.93 -18.43 5.65
C LYS A 50 -9.97 -18.89 6.75
N ARG A 51 -9.26 -17.94 7.38
CA ARG A 51 -8.29 -18.22 8.43
C ARG A 51 -8.91 -17.91 9.78
N ASP A 52 -8.77 -18.84 10.73
CA ASP A 52 -9.05 -18.61 12.16
C ASP A 52 -7.90 -17.85 12.86
N LYS A 53 -7.01 -17.20 12.10
CA LYS A 53 -5.77 -16.60 12.59
C LYS A 53 -5.81 -15.08 12.52
N GLU A 54 -4.88 -14.47 13.24
CA GLU A 54 -4.65 -13.03 13.20
C GLU A 54 -4.45 -12.52 11.76
N PRO A 55 -4.96 -11.32 11.46
CA PRO A 55 -4.77 -10.63 10.18
C PRO A 55 -3.27 -10.49 9.85
N ASP A 56 -2.94 -10.69 8.58
CA ASP A 56 -1.56 -10.73 8.08
C ASP A 56 -1.36 -9.64 6.99
N VAL A 57 -0.28 -9.75 6.23
CA VAL A 57 0.10 -8.86 5.15
C VAL A 57 -1.01 -8.66 4.11
N ALA A 58 -1.81 -9.68 3.84
CA ALA A 58 -2.83 -9.65 2.79
C ALA A 58 -3.97 -8.65 3.11
N GLU A 59 -4.46 -8.67 4.35
CA GLU A 59 -5.51 -7.76 4.82
C GLU A 59 -5.01 -6.31 4.82
N PHE A 60 -3.75 -6.09 5.20
CA PHE A 60 -3.11 -4.78 5.11
C PHE A 60 -3.01 -4.27 3.66
N ILE A 61 -2.59 -5.13 2.73
CA ILE A 61 -2.51 -4.79 1.29
C ILE A 61 -3.89 -4.44 0.73
N SER A 62 -4.91 -5.23 1.07
CA SER A 62 -6.30 -4.97 0.68
C SER A 62 -6.77 -3.60 1.15
N ALA A 63 -6.57 -3.29 2.45
CA ALA A 63 -6.92 -2.01 3.04
C ALA A 63 -6.20 -0.84 2.35
N LEU A 64 -4.91 -1.02 2.06
CA LEU A 64 -4.09 -0.01 1.41
C LEU A 64 -4.54 0.28 -0.02
N ALA A 65 -4.83 -0.76 -0.81
CA ALA A 65 -5.30 -0.61 -2.18
C ALA A 65 -6.67 0.09 -2.23
N ALA A 66 -7.63 -0.42 -1.45
CA ALA A 66 -8.99 0.12 -1.42
C ALA A 66 -9.06 1.52 -0.82
N GLY A 67 -8.26 1.79 0.22
CA GLY A 67 -8.17 3.11 0.84
C GLY A 67 -7.59 4.16 -0.10
N ASN A 68 -6.70 3.79 -1.04
CA ASN A 68 -6.26 4.70 -2.10
C ASN A 68 -7.21 4.73 -3.31
N ASN A 69 -8.38 4.09 -3.23
CA ASN A 69 -9.37 3.98 -4.29
C ASN A 69 -8.81 3.46 -5.63
N ALA A 70 -7.88 2.51 -5.56
CA ALA A 70 -7.21 1.97 -6.74
C ALA A 70 -8.22 1.35 -7.73
N GLN A 71 -8.05 1.62 -9.01
CA GLN A 71 -8.93 1.16 -10.09
C GLN A 71 -8.25 0.10 -10.96
N LEU A 72 -6.94 0.24 -11.19
CA LEU A 72 -6.14 -0.71 -11.96
C LEU A 72 -5.02 -1.24 -11.07
N MET A 73 -5.27 -2.42 -10.52
CA MET A 73 -4.35 -3.10 -9.62
C MET A 73 -3.58 -4.18 -10.37
N VAL A 74 -2.28 -4.28 -10.17
CA VAL A 74 -1.45 -5.32 -10.79
C VAL A 74 -0.70 -6.10 -9.71
N VAL A 75 -0.79 -7.42 -9.73
CA VAL A 75 0.09 -8.33 -8.98
C VAL A 75 1.12 -8.89 -9.96
N ALA A 76 2.40 -8.77 -9.63
CA ALA A 76 3.49 -9.29 -10.43
C ALA A 76 4.30 -10.31 -9.61
N GLY A 77 4.40 -11.56 -10.08
CA GLY A 77 5.03 -12.65 -9.34
C GLY A 77 5.56 -13.78 -10.23
N ALA A 78 6.15 -14.81 -9.61
CA ALA A 78 6.63 -15.98 -10.33
C ALA A 78 5.45 -16.86 -10.73
N GLY A 79 4.62 -17.18 -9.74
CA GLY A 79 3.32 -17.80 -9.90
C GLY A 79 2.19 -16.90 -9.41
N VAL A 80 1.04 -17.51 -9.20
CA VAL A 80 -0.12 -16.86 -8.61
C VAL A 80 -0.07 -17.03 -7.09
N ASP A 81 0.03 -15.91 -6.38
CA ASP A 81 -0.16 -15.87 -4.94
C ASP A 81 -1.65 -15.71 -4.63
N SER A 82 -2.25 -16.80 -4.12
CA SER A 82 -3.66 -16.82 -3.75
C SER A 82 -4.00 -15.75 -2.72
N SER A 83 -3.15 -15.51 -1.73
CA SER A 83 -3.43 -14.56 -0.65
C SER A 83 -3.41 -13.13 -1.14
N ALA A 84 -2.38 -12.75 -1.89
CA ALA A 84 -2.26 -11.42 -2.47
C ALA A 84 -3.36 -11.13 -3.51
N THR A 85 -3.70 -12.14 -4.31
CA THR A 85 -4.74 -12.01 -5.34
C THR A 85 -6.12 -11.87 -4.71
N LEU A 86 -6.45 -12.67 -3.68
CA LEU A 86 -7.70 -12.55 -2.93
C LEU A 86 -7.80 -11.17 -2.25
N ALA A 87 -6.71 -10.67 -1.66
CA ALA A 87 -6.66 -9.35 -1.06
C ALA A 87 -6.96 -8.22 -2.07
N LEU A 88 -6.36 -8.26 -3.26
CA LEU A 88 -6.65 -7.25 -4.28
C LEU A 88 -8.03 -7.43 -4.91
N ALA A 89 -8.55 -8.66 -4.99
CA ALA A 89 -9.92 -8.90 -5.44
C ALA A 89 -10.93 -8.27 -4.46
N ALA A 90 -10.70 -8.40 -3.15
CA ALA A 90 -11.48 -7.71 -2.12
C ALA A 90 -11.41 -6.18 -2.29
N ALA A 91 -10.22 -5.63 -2.52
CA ALA A 91 -10.05 -4.19 -2.76
C ALA A 91 -10.75 -3.73 -4.06
N ALA A 92 -10.64 -4.49 -5.15
CA ALA A 92 -11.28 -4.21 -6.43
C ALA A 92 -12.80 -4.23 -6.31
N HIS A 93 -13.34 -5.14 -5.50
CA HIS A 93 -14.77 -5.17 -5.20
C HIS A 93 -15.24 -3.88 -4.52
N GLN A 94 -14.50 -3.38 -3.53
CA GLN A 94 -14.87 -2.15 -2.80
C GLN A 94 -14.73 -0.87 -3.63
N THR A 95 -13.80 -0.86 -4.59
CA THR A 95 -13.45 0.33 -5.36
C THR A 95 -14.11 0.37 -6.74
N GLY A 96 -14.72 -0.74 -7.18
CA GLY A 96 -15.18 -0.91 -8.55
C GLY A 96 -14.05 -1.18 -9.55
N GLY A 97 -12.81 -1.34 -9.08
CA GLY A 97 -11.63 -1.59 -9.92
C GLY A 97 -11.53 -3.02 -10.46
N ARG A 98 -10.34 -3.33 -10.99
CA ARG A 98 -9.94 -4.67 -11.47
C ARG A 98 -8.50 -5.00 -11.11
N VAL A 99 -8.21 -6.29 -11.09
CA VAL A 99 -6.90 -6.87 -10.75
C VAL A 99 -6.35 -7.62 -11.95
N ILE A 100 -5.08 -7.37 -12.26
CA ILE A 100 -4.31 -8.14 -13.24
C ILE A 100 -3.22 -8.91 -12.51
N CYS A 101 -3.23 -10.23 -12.61
CA CYS A 101 -2.18 -11.10 -12.09
C CYS A 101 -1.23 -11.44 -13.25
N VAL A 102 -0.06 -10.81 -13.25
CA VAL A 102 1.02 -11.04 -14.21
C VAL A 102 2.03 -12.01 -13.62
N CYS A 103 2.28 -13.10 -14.33
CA CYS A 103 3.16 -14.15 -13.84
C CYS A 103 4.14 -14.59 -14.92
N CYS A 104 5.38 -14.90 -14.53
CA CYS A 104 6.39 -15.36 -15.49
C CYS A 104 6.39 -16.88 -15.72
N GLU A 105 5.76 -17.66 -14.85
CA GLU A 105 5.64 -19.11 -14.99
C GLU A 105 4.23 -19.52 -15.42
N GLN A 106 4.09 -20.72 -15.98
CA GLN A 106 2.79 -21.26 -16.36
C GLN A 106 1.99 -21.62 -15.10
N ILE A 107 0.70 -21.29 -15.08
CA ILE A 107 -0.13 -21.40 -13.87
C ILE A 107 -1.45 -22.08 -14.13
N GLU A 108 -1.82 -22.96 -13.22
CA GLU A 108 -3.19 -23.44 -13.07
C GLU A 108 -4.03 -22.44 -12.27
N THR A 109 -4.85 -21.64 -12.96
CA THR A 109 -5.69 -20.61 -12.32
C THR A 109 -7.01 -21.17 -11.79
N ARG A 110 -7.36 -22.43 -12.10
CA ARG A 110 -8.65 -23.04 -11.76
C ARG A 110 -8.91 -23.10 -10.24
N PRO A 111 -7.96 -23.53 -9.38
CA PRO A 111 -8.19 -23.55 -7.93
C PRO A 111 -8.45 -22.14 -7.39
N LEU A 112 -7.61 -21.17 -7.76
CA LEU A 112 -7.79 -19.80 -7.29
C LEU A 112 -9.10 -19.18 -7.80
N ARG A 113 -9.52 -19.46 -9.03
CA ARG A 113 -10.81 -18.97 -9.53
C ARG A 113 -12.00 -19.53 -8.72
N LYS A 114 -11.89 -20.76 -8.21
CA LYS A 114 -12.90 -21.31 -7.29
C LYS A 114 -12.87 -20.58 -5.94
N ASP A 115 -11.68 -20.30 -5.41
CA ASP A 115 -11.53 -19.57 -4.15
C ASP A 115 -12.01 -18.12 -4.24
N LEU A 116 -11.81 -17.49 -5.41
CA LEU A 116 -12.33 -16.15 -5.71
C LEU A 116 -13.86 -16.11 -5.78
N GLY A 117 -14.52 -17.19 -6.18
CA GLY A 117 -15.98 -17.26 -6.28
C GLY A 117 -16.55 -16.08 -7.08
N VAL A 118 -17.43 -15.30 -6.44
CA VAL A 118 -18.08 -14.11 -7.04
C VAL A 118 -17.10 -12.98 -7.41
N TYR A 119 -15.87 -13.01 -6.89
CA TYR A 119 -14.84 -12.02 -7.18
C TYR A 119 -13.98 -12.36 -8.40
N ALA A 120 -14.18 -13.54 -9.01
CA ALA A 120 -13.36 -14.01 -10.13
C ALA A 120 -13.43 -13.09 -11.35
N ASP A 121 -14.56 -12.42 -11.59
CA ASP A 121 -14.74 -11.50 -12.71
C ASP A 121 -13.95 -10.19 -12.57
N ARG A 122 -13.41 -9.93 -11.38
CA ARG A 122 -12.53 -8.78 -11.10
C ARG A 122 -11.06 -9.10 -11.36
N VAL A 123 -10.71 -10.36 -11.62
CA VAL A 123 -9.31 -10.81 -11.72
C VAL A 123 -9.02 -11.41 -13.10
N GLU A 124 -8.03 -10.83 -13.78
CA GLU A 124 -7.49 -11.33 -15.04
C GLU A 124 -6.10 -11.93 -14.81
N PHE A 125 -5.81 -13.08 -15.42
CA PHE A 125 -4.51 -13.75 -15.31
C PHE A 125 -3.78 -13.70 -16.64
N VAL A 126 -2.52 -13.26 -16.62
CA VAL A 126 -1.69 -13.13 -17.81
C VAL A 126 -0.30 -13.70 -17.54
N VAL A 127 0.19 -14.48 -18.50
CA VAL A 127 1.51 -15.13 -18.43
C VAL A 127 2.47 -14.43 -19.38
N GLY A 128 3.66 -14.07 -18.89
CA GLY A 128 4.76 -13.56 -19.71
C GLY A 128 5.73 -12.66 -18.93
N ASP A 129 6.48 -11.82 -19.64
CA ASP A 129 7.51 -10.99 -19.04
C ASP A 129 6.92 -9.84 -18.21
N VAL A 130 7.07 -9.94 -16.89
CA VAL A 130 6.61 -8.97 -15.89
C VAL A 130 7.04 -7.54 -16.24
N ARG A 131 8.29 -7.36 -16.67
CA ARG A 131 8.83 -6.02 -16.94
C ARG A 131 8.15 -5.37 -18.15
N SER A 132 7.94 -6.13 -19.22
CA SER A 132 7.29 -5.65 -20.44
C SER A 132 5.85 -5.26 -20.17
N PHE A 133 5.10 -6.08 -19.44
CA PHE A 133 3.72 -5.79 -19.06
C PHE A 133 3.59 -4.53 -18.19
N LEU A 134 4.47 -4.36 -17.18
CA LEU A 134 4.44 -3.20 -16.29
C LEU A 134 4.80 -1.89 -17.00
N LEU A 135 5.63 -1.94 -18.06
CA LEU A 135 6.03 -0.77 -18.84
C LEU A 135 5.17 -0.54 -20.09
N GLY A 136 4.39 -1.54 -20.49
CA GLY A 136 3.53 -1.57 -21.67
C GLY A 136 2.05 -1.61 -21.30
N ASP A 137 1.42 -2.78 -21.40
CA ASP A 137 -0.03 -3.00 -21.31
C ASP A 137 -0.66 -2.48 -20.01
N TYR A 138 0.06 -2.56 -18.90
CA TYR A 138 -0.41 -2.11 -17.59
C TYR A 138 0.28 -0.85 -17.09
N LYS A 139 0.91 -0.11 -18.02
CA LYS A 139 1.36 1.25 -17.73
C LYS A 139 0.17 2.11 -17.31
N GLY A 140 0.34 2.86 -16.23
CA GLY A 140 -0.72 3.66 -15.63
C GLY A 140 -1.50 2.94 -14.53
N ALA A 141 -1.12 1.71 -14.15
CA ALA A 141 -1.64 1.09 -12.94
C ALA A 141 -1.47 2.01 -11.73
N ASP A 142 -2.52 2.15 -10.92
CA ASP A 142 -2.54 3.03 -9.75
C ASP A 142 -2.22 2.27 -8.44
N PHE A 143 -2.22 0.94 -8.49
CA PHE A 143 -1.67 0.09 -7.44
C PHE A 143 -0.90 -1.08 -8.05
N VAL A 144 0.36 -1.26 -7.67
CA VAL A 144 1.17 -2.39 -8.15
C VAL A 144 1.80 -3.13 -6.98
N LEU A 145 1.56 -4.42 -6.91
CA LEU A 145 2.16 -5.34 -5.96
C LEU A 145 3.18 -6.22 -6.67
N VAL A 146 4.40 -6.31 -6.12
CA VAL A 146 5.48 -7.14 -6.65
C VAL A 146 5.87 -8.17 -5.60
N ASP A 147 5.67 -9.44 -5.90
CA ASP A 147 6.18 -10.55 -5.08
C ASP A 147 7.70 -10.60 -5.19
N CYS A 148 8.40 -10.30 -4.10
CA CYS A 148 9.85 -10.21 -4.10
C CYS A 148 10.56 -11.58 -4.00
N HIS A 149 9.79 -12.68 -4.04
CA HIS A 149 10.35 -14.01 -4.27
C HIS A 149 10.84 -14.24 -5.72
N ILE A 150 10.40 -13.42 -6.68
CA ILE A 150 10.90 -13.53 -8.06
C ILE A 150 12.40 -13.19 -8.15
N SER A 151 13.10 -13.84 -9.08
CA SER A 151 14.55 -13.70 -9.29
C SER A 151 14.97 -12.23 -9.53
N ASN A 152 14.20 -11.51 -10.34
CA ASN A 152 14.46 -10.12 -10.74
C ASN A 152 13.61 -9.09 -10.00
N ALA A 153 13.26 -9.35 -8.73
CA ALA A 153 12.33 -8.53 -7.93
C ALA A 153 12.65 -7.02 -7.95
N ARG A 154 13.94 -6.65 -7.87
CA ARG A 154 14.36 -5.23 -7.89
C ARG A 154 14.04 -4.57 -9.23
N GLU A 155 14.25 -5.26 -10.33
CA GLU A 155 13.96 -4.75 -11.67
C GLU A 155 12.47 -4.66 -11.91
N ALA A 156 11.70 -5.66 -11.47
CA ALA A 156 10.25 -5.64 -11.51
C ALA A 156 9.67 -4.47 -10.69
N PHE A 157 10.18 -4.23 -9.48
CA PHE A 157 9.77 -3.09 -8.67
C PHE A 157 10.12 -1.75 -9.32
N LEU A 158 11.30 -1.64 -9.95
CA LEU A 158 11.67 -0.44 -10.69
C LEU A 158 10.81 -0.24 -11.95
N ALA A 159 10.44 -1.32 -12.63
CA ALA A 159 9.52 -1.29 -13.76
C ALA A 159 8.12 -0.84 -13.32
N ALA A 160 7.60 -1.41 -12.23
CA ALA A 160 6.36 -1.00 -11.60
C ALA A 160 6.38 0.49 -11.23
N PHE A 161 7.44 0.95 -10.57
CA PHE A 161 7.58 2.36 -10.19
C PHE A 161 7.62 3.30 -11.41
N LYS A 162 8.27 2.90 -12.50
CA LYS A 162 8.34 3.70 -13.73
C LYS A 162 7.06 3.67 -14.55
N GLY A 163 6.37 2.53 -14.56
CA GLY A 163 5.16 2.28 -15.33
C GLY A 163 3.89 2.76 -14.65
N ALA A 164 3.86 2.83 -13.32
CA ALA A 164 2.67 3.20 -12.56
C ALA A 164 2.22 4.65 -12.81
N SER A 165 0.94 4.91 -12.52
CA SER A 165 0.32 6.21 -12.69
C SER A 165 1.06 7.31 -11.94
N LYS A 166 1.26 8.45 -12.61
CA LYS A 166 1.88 9.63 -11.99
C LYS A 166 0.96 10.31 -10.98
N ASN A 167 -0.31 9.93 -10.93
CA ASN A 167 -1.33 10.57 -10.11
C ASN A 167 -1.50 9.87 -8.76
N GLY A 168 -0.42 9.74 -7.98
CA GLY A 168 -0.51 9.23 -6.61
C GLY A 168 -0.46 7.71 -6.45
N ALA A 169 -0.05 6.97 -7.49
CA ALA A 169 -0.02 5.51 -7.45
C ALA A 169 0.85 4.96 -6.31
N VAL A 170 0.54 3.75 -5.88
CA VAL A 170 1.27 3.04 -4.82
C VAL A 170 1.88 1.77 -5.40
N VAL A 171 3.19 1.61 -5.21
CA VAL A 171 3.94 0.39 -5.56
C VAL A 171 4.42 -0.28 -4.29
N VAL A 172 4.09 -1.55 -4.12
CA VAL A 172 4.41 -2.34 -2.94
C VAL A 172 5.20 -3.57 -3.37
N GLY A 173 6.40 -3.73 -2.82
CA GLY A 173 7.09 -5.01 -2.82
C GLY A 173 6.71 -5.76 -1.56
N TYR A 174 6.25 -7.00 -1.66
CA TYR A 174 6.00 -7.85 -0.49
C TYR A 174 6.93 -9.07 -0.53
N ASN A 175 7.13 -9.74 0.61
CA ASN A 175 8.16 -10.77 0.79
C ASN A 175 9.60 -10.25 0.58
N VAL A 176 9.88 -9.03 1.03
CA VAL A 176 11.15 -8.33 0.75
C VAL A 176 12.33 -8.90 1.56
N LYS A 177 12.09 -9.64 2.65
CA LYS A 177 13.09 -10.29 3.52
C LYS A 177 14.24 -9.34 3.91
N HIS A 178 15.41 -9.90 4.26
CA HIS A 178 16.65 -9.17 4.53
C HIS A 178 17.20 -8.40 3.31
N ARG A 179 16.49 -8.37 2.17
CA ARG A 179 16.93 -7.66 0.95
C ARG A 179 16.68 -6.16 1.04
N ALA A 180 15.88 -5.68 2.01
CA ALA A 180 15.54 -4.26 2.18
C ALA A 180 16.77 -3.32 2.24
N SER A 181 17.88 -3.78 2.83
CA SER A 181 19.15 -3.03 2.88
C SER A 181 19.71 -2.69 1.49
N ARG A 182 19.50 -3.58 0.51
CA ARG A 182 19.93 -3.40 -0.90
C ARG A 182 19.03 -2.43 -1.68
N TRP A 183 17.90 -2.04 -1.10
CA TRP A 183 16.86 -1.22 -1.75
C TRP A 183 16.77 0.19 -1.13
N ARG A 184 17.69 0.54 -0.22
CA ARG A 184 17.79 1.85 0.46
C ARG A 184 17.85 3.07 -0.48
N GLN A 185 18.24 2.86 -1.73
CA GLN A 185 18.30 3.91 -2.74
C GLN A 185 16.94 4.22 -3.39
N LEU A 186 15.92 3.39 -3.17
CA LEU A 186 14.59 3.60 -3.71
C LEU A 186 13.82 4.58 -2.83
N ARG A 187 12.94 5.38 -3.44
CA ARG A 187 12.00 6.27 -2.72
C ARG A 187 10.88 5.46 -2.07
N ALA A 188 11.24 4.53 -1.21
CA ALA A 188 10.33 3.60 -0.58
C ALA A 188 10.54 3.51 0.93
N SER A 189 9.46 3.22 1.64
CA SER A 189 9.45 2.97 3.08
C SER A 189 9.38 1.47 3.32
N PHE A 190 10.25 0.94 4.17
CA PHE A 190 10.17 -0.44 4.62
C PHE A 190 9.23 -0.54 5.82
N LEU A 191 8.32 -1.51 5.82
CA LEU A 191 7.44 -1.83 6.93
C LEU A 191 7.70 -3.29 7.36
N PRO A 192 7.98 -3.54 8.65
CA PRO A 192 8.24 -4.88 9.17
C PRO A 192 6.94 -5.64 9.42
N ILE A 193 6.10 -5.78 8.38
CA ILE A 193 4.85 -6.54 8.42
C ILE A 193 5.06 -7.82 7.62
N GLY A 194 4.73 -8.98 8.22
CA GLY A 194 5.03 -10.32 7.69
C GLY A 194 6.52 -10.47 7.35
N GLU A 195 6.82 -10.97 6.16
CA GLU A 195 8.21 -11.10 5.67
C GLU A 195 8.83 -9.78 5.16
N GLY A 196 8.16 -8.66 5.39
CA GLY A 196 8.61 -7.31 5.06
C GLY A 196 7.96 -6.75 3.80
N LEU A 197 7.48 -5.52 3.92
CA LEU A 197 6.89 -4.73 2.84
C LEU A 197 7.78 -3.54 2.49
N LEU A 198 7.88 -3.23 1.21
CA LEU A 198 8.54 -2.04 0.72
C LEU A 198 7.56 -1.21 -0.12
N MET A 199 7.17 -0.04 0.39
CA MET A 199 6.13 0.80 -0.20
C MET A 199 6.71 2.07 -0.80
N ALA A 200 6.45 2.33 -2.07
CA ALA A 200 6.74 3.58 -2.75
C ALA A 200 5.45 4.26 -3.21
N LYS A 201 5.27 5.52 -2.85
CA LYS A 201 4.16 6.36 -3.35
C LYS A 201 4.69 7.31 -4.41
N ILE A 202 4.01 7.34 -5.56
CA ILE A 202 4.37 8.24 -6.67
C ILE A 202 3.83 9.63 -6.38
N ASP A 203 4.74 10.60 -6.29
CA ASP A 203 4.40 11.99 -6.01
C ASP A 203 4.08 12.73 -7.32
N PRO A 204 2.83 13.18 -7.54
CA PRO A 204 2.43 13.86 -8.77
C PRO A 204 3.19 15.17 -9.00
N ASN A 205 3.74 15.76 -7.95
CA ASN A 205 4.44 17.05 -8.00
C ASN A 205 5.94 16.92 -8.29
N VAL A 206 6.49 15.70 -8.32
CA VAL A 206 7.91 15.50 -8.64
C VAL A 206 8.07 15.31 -10.15
N LYS A 207 8.31 16.43 -10.86
CA LYS A 207 8.75 16.41 -12.25
C LYS A 207 10.24 16.04 -12.34
N GLY A 208 10.54 14.94 -13.01
CA GLY A 208 11.82 14.70 -13.69
C GLY A 208 13.11 14.82 -12.88
N ASN A 209 13.49 13.74 -12.19
CA ASN A 209 14.79 13.07 -12.28
C ASN A 209 14.75 11.90 -11.28
N HIS A 210 15.17 10.70 -11.69
CA HIS A 210 15.29 9.53 -10.81
C HIS A 210 16.47 9.68 -9.82
N ARG A 211 16.74 10.91 -9.35
CA ARG A 211 17.80 11.20 -8.40
C ARG A 211 17.28 11.02 -6.98
N VAL A 212 17.99 10.18 -6.24
CA VAL A 212 17.81 9.89 -4.83
C VAL A 212 18.16 11.16 -4.04
N VAL A 213 17.18 12.03 -3.79
CA VAL A 213 17.33 13.06 -2.77
C VAL A 213 16.90 12.43 -1.46
N GLN A 214 17.87 12.23 -0.57
CA GLN A 214 17.64 11.74 0.78
C GLN A 214 16.87 12.80 1.57
N ARG A 215 15.53 12.77 1.53
CA ARG A 215 14.71 13.61 2.41
C ARG A 215 15.01 13.19 3.85
N ARG A 216 15.79 14.01 4.59
CA ARG A 216 16.03 13.83 6.02
C ARG A 216 14.67 13.75 6.71
N SER A 217 14.34 12.56 7.20
CA SER A 217 13.07 12.28 7.84
C SER A 217 13.24 12.52 9.34
N ARG A 218 12.32 13.25 9.94
CA ARG A 218 12.22 13.38 11.40
C ARG A 218 11.01 12.58 11.86
N TRP A 219 11.19 11.83 12.93
CA TRP A 219 10.13 11.04 13.54
C TRP A 219 9.53 11.83 14.69
N ILE A 220 8.21 11.89 14.73
CA ILE A 220 7.45 12.45 15.84
C ILE A 220 6.70 11.27 16.46
N VAL A 221 6.88 11.07 17.75
CA VAL A 221 6.11 10.11 18.54
C VAL A 221 5.09 10.91 19.32
N GLN A 222 3.82 10.59 19.16
CA GLN A 222 2.73 11.14 19.94
C GLN A 222 2.05 9.97 20.65
N VAL A 223 1.95 10.05 21.97
CA VAL A 223 1.21 9.07 22.76
C VAL A 223 -0.17 9.65 23.03
N ASP A 224 -1.21 8.90 22.69
CA ASP A 224 -2.57 9.26 23.07
C ASP A 224 -2.73 9.07 24.58
N ASN A 225 -2.99 10.17 25.29
CA ASN A 225 -3.01 10.17 26.75
C ASN A 225 -4.19 9.38 27.35
N CYS A 226 -5.20 9.01 26.55
CA CYS A 226 -6.40 8.34 27.01
C CYS A 226 -6.35 6.83 26.77
N THR A 227 -5.77 6.40 25.65
CA THR A 227 -5.66 4.98 25.25
C THR A 227 -4.27 4.40 25.49
N GLY A 228 -3.25 5.25 25.60
CA GLY A 228 -1.84 4.84 25.63
C GLY A 228 -1.30 4.42 24.26
N GLU A 229 -2.07 4.59 23.19
CA GLU A 229 -1.63 4.25 21.83
C GLU A 229 -0.50 5.18 21.36
N GLU A 230 0.58 4.60 20.84
CA GLU A 230 1.71 5.34 20.27
C GLU A 230 1.50 5.57 18.77
N HIS A 231 1.36 6.84 18.38
CA HIS A 231 1.30 7.27 16.99
C HIS A 231 2.66 7.79 16.53
N ILE A 232 3.26 7.08 15.58
CA ILE A 232 4.57 7.42 15.03
C ILE A 232 4.38 8.08 13.65
N PHE A 233 4.68 9.37 13.55
CA PHE A 233 4.56 10.14 12.32
C PHE A 233 5.93 10.40 11.69
N ARG A 234 6.06 10.06 10.41
CA ARG A 234 7.24 10.42 9.62
C ARG A 234 7.04 11.78 8.97
N VAL A 235 7.80 12.79 9.39
CA VAL A 235 7.77 14.12 8.79
C VAL A 235 8.94 14.28 7.83
N THR A 236 8.66 14.62 6.58
CA THR A 236 9.68 15.02 5.61
C THR A 236 9.81 16.54 5.57
N SER A 237 10.99 17.09 5.86
CA SER A 237 11.24 18.51 5.64
C SER A 237 11.53 18.79 4.14
N PRO A 238 10.93 19.83 3.53
CA PRO A 238 11.40 20.33 2.25
C PRO A 238 12.76 21.02 2.44
N HIS A 239 13.72 20.76 1.55
CA HIS A 239 14.99 21.49 1.55
C HIS A 239 14.73 22.98 1.26
N LYS A 240 15.08 23.87 2.20
CA LYS A 240 15.37 25.26 1.86
C LYS A 240 16.61 25.23 0.95
N LYS A 241 16.47 25.62 -0.31
CA LYS A 241 17.63 26.07 -1.10
C LYS A 241 18.11 27.35 -0.41
N VAL A 242 19.23 27.28 0.29
CA VAL A 242 19.98 28.48 0.62
C VAL A 242 20.68 28.86 -0.68
N GLN A 243 20.15 29.87 -1.38
CA GLN A 243 20.97 30.60 -2.35
C GLN A 243 22.00 31.35 -1.52
N ILE A 244 23.27 30.99 -1.68
CA ILE A 244 24.38 31.84 -1.28
C ILE A 244 24.66 32.69 -2.52
N GLU A 245 24.29 33.96 -2.47
CA GLU A 245 24.79 34.97 -3.41
C GLU A 245 26.25 35.25 -3.07
N VAL A 246 27.10 35.20 -4.10
CA VAL A 246 28.43 35.83 -4.13
C VAL A 246 28.41 36.81 -5.30
#